data_AF-A0A3D4TTK2-F1
#
_entry.id   AF-A0A3D4TTK2-F1
#
_cell.length_a   1.000
_cell.length_b   1.000
_cell.length_c   1.000
_cell.angle_alpha   90.00
_cell.angle_beta   90.00
_cell.angle_gamma   90.00
#
_symmetry.space_group_name_H-M   'P 1'
#
loop_
_entity.id
_entity.type
_entity.pdbx_description
1 polymer ?
#
loop_
_entity_poly.entity_id
_entity_poly.type
_entity_poly.pdbx_seq_one_letter_code
_entity_poly.pdbx_strand_id
1 'polypeptide(L)' 'LGNGLDQVLLLAEERTDEVGRIQLRDQVKKLTLPTEMGERFQAIGLQRGVDFEPAFELGDLSWRL' A
#
# COMPACT_ATOMS: atom_id res chain seq x y z
N LEU A 1 -2.89 -6.24 -2.80
CA LEU A 1 -2.06 -5.02 -2.91
C LEU A 1 -0.59 -5.45 -2.78
N GLY A 2 0.36 -4.80 -3.47
CA GLY A 2 1.73 -5.35 -3.64
C GLY A 2 2.50 -5.68 -2.35
N ASN A 3 2.21 -4.98 -1.24
CA ASN A 3 2.91 -5.16 0.04
C ASN A 3 1.98 -5.57 1.20
N GLY A 4 0.88 -6.29 0.90
CA GLY A 4 0.03 -6.89 1.94
C GLY A 4 -0.84 -5.91 2.73
N LEU A 5 -1.09 -4.70 2.21
CA LEU A 5 -1.97 -3.71 2.86
C LEU A 5 -3.38 -4.29 3.15
N ASP A 6 -3.87 -5.19 2.30
CA ASP A 6 -5.13 -5.91 2.52
C ASP A 6 -5.09 -6.80 3.78
N GLN A 7 -3.98 -7.48 4.04
CA GLN A 7 -3.81 -8.33 5.22
C GLN A 7 -3.72 -7.49 6.50
N VAL A 8 -2.99 -6.37 6.44
CA VAL A 8 -2.87 -5.44 7.56
C VAL A 8 -4.21 -4.79 7.87
N LEU A 9 -5.00 -4.43 6.85
CA LEU A 9 -6.35 -3.90 7.04
C LEU A 9 -7.24 -4.91 7.77
N LEU A 10 -7.24 -6.18 7.35
CA LEU A 10 -8.04 -7.22 8.02
C LEU A 10 -7.68 -7.36 9.50
N LEU A 11 -6.39 -7.44 9.83
CA LEU A 11 -5.91 -7.52 11.21
C LEU A 11 -6.26 -6.28 12.04
N ALA A 12 -6.31 -5.11 11.42
CA ALA A 12 -6.69 -3.86 12.07
C ALA A 12 -8.22 -3.80 12.31
N GLU A 13 -9.03 -4.26 11.37
CA GLU A 13 -10.50 -4.33 11.48
C GLU A 13 -10.98 -5.25 12.60
N GLU A 14 -10.21 -6.29 12.95
CA GLU A 14 -10.49 -7.18 14.10
C GLU A 14 -10.30 -6.49 15.46
N ARG A 15 -9.51 -5.42 15.51
CA ARG A 15 -9.10 -4.75 16.76
C ARG A 15 -9.88 -3.47 17.04
N THR A 16 -10.94 -3.21 16.28
CA THR A 16 -11.70 -1.97 16.36
C THR A 16 -13.21 -2.20 16.24
N ASP A 17 -13.98 -1.16 16.51
CA ASP A 17 -15.44 -1.16 16.38
C ASP A 17 -15.88 -0.82 14.95
N GLU A 18 -17.19 -0.80 14.70
CA GLU A 18 -17.71 -0.56 13.35
C GLU A 18 -17.33 0.82 12.80
N VAL A 19 -17.30 1.83 13.66
CA VAL A 19 -16.87 3.19 13.27
C VAL A 19 -15.40 3.18 12.86
N GLY A 20 -14.54 2.52 13.65
CA GLY A 20 -13.13 2.36 13.32
C GLY A 20 -12.90 1.57 12.04
N ARG A 21 -13.70 0.53 11.76
CA ARG A 21 -13.61 -0.23 10.49
C ARG A 21 -13.90 0.65 9.28
N ILE A 22 -14.93 1.48 9.34
CA ILE A 22 -15.27 2.40 8.24
C ILE A 22 -14.12 3.39 8.03
N GLN A 23 -13.56 3.95 9.11
CA GLN A 23 -12.44 4.88 9.03
C GLN A 23 -11.18 4.23 8.43
N LEU A 24 -10.85 3.00 8.84
CA LEU A 24 -9.71 2.25 8.28
C LEU A 24 -9.88 2.01 6.78
N ARG A 25 -11.09 1.65 6.33
CA ARG A 25 -11.38 1.47 4.90
C ARG A 25 -11.23 2.77 4.12
N ASP A 26 -11.69 3.89 4.67
CA ASP A 26 -11.54 5.19 4.01
C ASP A 26 -10.09 5.65 3.94
N GLN A 27 -9.27 5.33 4.95
CA GLN A 27 -7.82 5.55 4.89
C GLN A 27 -7.17 4.70 3.80
N VAL A 28 -7.53 3.42 3.67
CA VAL A 28 -7.01 2.57 2.59
C VAL A 28 -7.42 3.10 1.22
N LYS A 29 -8.69 3.51 1.03
CA LYS A 29 -9.13 4.15 -0.22
C LYS A 29 -8.29 5.38 -0.57
N LYS A 30 -8.03 6.25 0.40
CA LYS A 30 -7.19 7.42 0.18
C LYS A 30 -5.78 7.04 -0.29
N LEU A 31 -5.20 5.98 0.27
CA LEU A 31 -3.87 5.50 -0.09
C LEU A 31 -3.82 4.80 -1.45
N THR A 32 -4.88 4.12 -1.87
CA THR A 32 -4.84 3.21 -3.03
C THR A 32 -5.64 3.66 -4.24
N LEU A 33 -6.61 4.58 -4.11
CA LEU A 33 -7.42 5.01 -5.25
C LEU A 33 -6.59 5.89 -6.20
N PRO A 34 -6.67 5.65 -7.53
CA PRO A 34 -6.01 6.48 -8.54
C PRO A 34 -6.29 7.97 -8.43
N THR A 35 -7.54 8.32 -8.10
CA THR A 35 -8.00 9.72 -7.94
C THR A 35 -7.39 10.42 -6.73
N GLU A 36 -6.90 9.64 -5.75
CA GLU A 36 -6.33 10.10 -4.49
C GLU A 36 -4.80 10.01 -4.54
N MET A 37 -4.20 9.14 -3.71
CA MET A 37 -2.75 8.97 -3.64
C MET A 37 -2.23 7.84 -4.54
N GLY A 38 -3.09 6.90 -4.95
CA GLY A 38 -2.67 5.61 -5.55
C GLY A 38 -1.85 5.73 -6.82
N GLU A 39 -2.05 6.78 -7.63
CA GLU A 39 -1.22 7.07 -8.81
C GLU A 39 -0.35 8.32 -8.64
N ARG A 40 -0.72 9.25 -7.76
CA ARG A 40 0.02 10.51 -7.57
C ARG A 40 1.28 10.34 -6.73
N PHE A 41 1.27 9.38 -5.81
CA PHE A 41 2.40 9.07 -4.95
C PHE A 41 3.14 7.87 -5.52
N GLN A 42 4.45 8.04 -5.69
CA GLN A 42 5.34 7.03 -6.24
C GLN A 42 6.36 6.62 -5.16
N ALA A 43 6.81 5.38 -5.19
CA ALA A 43 7.85 4.87 -4.30
C ALA A 43 9.09 4.50 -5.12
N ILE A 44 10.27 4.85 -4.63
CA ILE A 44 11.56 4.45 -5.19
C ILE A 44 12.40 3.80 -4.10
N GLY A 45 13.05 2.67 -4.42
CA GLY A 45 13.94 1.95 -3.52
C GLY A 45 15.39 1.99 -4.02
N LEU A 46 16.35 2.21 -3.11
CA LEU A 46 17.79 2.02 -3.34
C LEU A 46 18.32 0.98 -2.35
N GLN A 47 19.00 -0.06 -2.83
CA GLN A 47 19.49 -1.16 -1.99
C GLN A 47 21.01 -1.34 -1.99
N ARG A 48 21.53 -1.86 -0.86
CA ARG A 48 22.89 -2.39 -0.73
C ARG A 48 22.92 -3.49 0.33
N GLY A 49 23.20 -4.73 -0.08
CA GLY A 49 23.35 -5.85 0.86
C GLY A 49 22.05 -6.32 1.53
N VAL A 50 20.90 -5.92 0.99
CA VAL A 50 19.57 -6.38 1.37
C VAL A 50 18.78 -6.54 0.08
N ASP A 51 17.89 -7.52 0.02
CA ASP A 51 16.96 -7.73 -1.08
C ASP A 51 15.56 -7.26 -0.65
N PHE A 52 15.01 -6.32 -1.39
CA PHE A 52 13.60 -5.92 -1.28
C PHE A 52 12.86 -5.93 -2.62
N GLU A 53 13.44 -6.50 -3.68
CA GLU A 53 12.83 -6.56 -5.01
C GLU A 53 11.38 -7.09 -4.99
N PRO A 54 11.01 -8.08 -4.15
CA PRO A 54 9.61 -8.53 -4.03
C PRO A 54 8.60 -7.43 -3.69
N ALA A 55 9.02 -6.35 -3.01
CA ALA A 55 8.14 -5.22 -2.69
C ALA A 55 7.72 -4.40 -3.92
N PHE A 56 8.44 -4.54 -5.03
CA PHE A 56 8.23 -3.81 -6.29
C PHE A 56 7.78 -4.72 -7.44
N GLU A 57 7.67 -6.04 -7.26
CA GLU A 57 7.30 -7.01 -8.31
C GLU A 57 5.99 -6.66 -9.03
N LEU A 58 5.00 -6.12 -8.30
CA LEU A 58 3.73 -5.71 -8.86
C LEU A 58 3.80 -4.25 -9.33
N GLY A 59 3.86 -4.05 -10.64
CA GLY A 59 3.73 -2.73 -11.25
C GLY A 59 5.00 -1.88 -11.19
N ASP A 60 6.18 -2.50 -11.27
CA ASP A 60 7.44 -1.77 -11.39
C ASP A 60 7.46 -0.85 -12.62
N LEU A 61 7.89 0.39 -12.40
CA LEU A 61 7.97 1.45 -13.41
C LEU A 61 9.40 1.94 -13.64
N SER A 62 10.41 1.17 -13.19
CA SER A 62 11.83 1.54 -13.30
C SER A 62 12.28 1.87 -14.73
N TRP A 63 11.66 1.27 -15.75
CA TRP A 63 11.93 1.50 -17.18
C TRP A 63 11.61 2.92 -17.69
N ARG A 64 10.89 3.73 -16.89
CA ARG A 64 10.50 5.11 -17.24
C ARG A 64 11.41 6.17 -16.61
N LEU A 65 12.39 5.76 -15.78
CA LEU A 65 13.31 6.67 -15.08
C LEU A 65 14.48 7.12 -15.96
#